data_AF-A0A945N0N1-F1
#
_entry.id   AF-A0A945N0N1-F1
#
_cell.length_a   1.000
_cell.length_b   1.000
_cell.length_c   1.000
_cell.angle_alpha   90.00
_cell.angle_beta   90.00
_cell.angle_gamma   90.00
#
_symmetry.space_group_name_H-M   'P 1'
#
loop_
_entity.id
_entity.type
_entity.pdbx_description
1 polymer ?
#
loop_
_entity_poly.entity_id
_entity_poly.type
_entity_poly.pdbx_seq_one_letter_code
_entity_poly.pdbx_strand_id
1 'polypeptide(L)' 'MMSPLDDHTMPNSANCQPVSEICCGKYLGTIDLSGDRPHFRDRIAVFDPPRVHTLMVIPI' A
#
# COMPACT_ATOMS: atom_id res chain seq x y z
N MET A 1 2.15 -8.97 -54.51
CA MET A 1 2.00 -9.57 -53.16
C MET A 1 1.87 -8.41 -52.18
N MET A 2 0.80 -8.37 -51.39
CA MET A 2 0.49 -7.32 -50.42
C MET A 2 1.39 -7.41 -49.17
N SER A 3 1.78 -6.24 -48.62
CA SER A 3 2.54 -5.99 -47.39
C SER A 3 1.72 -6.32 -46.11
N PRO A 4 2.25 -6.28 -44.85
CA PRO A 4 2.65 -5.01 -44.21
C PRO A 4 3.71 -5.03 -43.07
N LEU A 5 4.36 -3.87 -42.92
CA LEU A 5 4.75 -3.15 -41.68
C LEU A 5 4.90 -3.96 -40.38
N ASP A 6 6.15 -4.10 -39.92
CA ASP A 6 6.50 -4.36 -38.52
C ASP A 6 6.24 -3.09 -37.67
N ASP A 7 4.98 -2.91 -37.28
CA ASP A 7 4.61 -2.16 -36.08
C ASP A 7 4.32 -3.20 -35.00
N HIS A 8 4.93 -3.08 -33.82
CA HIS A 8 4.33 -3.38 -32.50
C HIS A 8 5.40 -3.38 -31.39
N THR A 9 5.52 -2.19 -30.78
CA THR A 9 5.29 -2.01 -29.34
C THR A 9 6.32 -2.63 -28.38
N MET A 10 7.27 -1.80 -27.92
CA MET A 10 7.84 -1.95 -26.59
C MET A 10 6.71 -1.92 -25.54
N PRO A 11 6.46 -2.96 -24.72
CA PRO A 11 5.60 -2.80 -23.58
C PRO A 11 6.38 -2.06 -22.50
N ASN A 12 6.39 -0.73 -22.62
CA ASN A 12 6.69 0.16 -21.52
C ASN A 12 5.45 0.19 -20.59
N SER A 13 5.11 -0.95 -19.98
CA SER A 13 4.18 -0.94 -18.86
C SER A 13 5.02 -0.85 -17.60
N ALA A 14 5.32 0.39 -17.22
CA ALA A 14 5.55 0.71 -15.82
C ALA A 14 4.50 -0.07 -15.03
N ASN A 15 4.96 -1.03 -14.24
CA ASN A 15 4.15 -1.83 -13.36
C ASN A 15 3.70 -0.92 -12.20
N CYS A 16 2.94 0.12 -12.51
CA CYS A 16 2.21 0.93 -11.55
C CYS A 16 1.04 0.06 -11.10
N GLN A 17 1.35 -0.93 -10.26
CA GLN A 17 0.35 -1.61 -9.45
C GLN A 17 -0.50 -0.51 -8.80
N PRO A 18 -1.83 -0.55 -8.92
CA PRO A 18 -2.68 0.43 -8.28
C PRO A 18 -2.35 0.47 -6.78
N VAL A 19 -2.20 1.69 -6.25
CA VAL A 19 -1.90 2.03 -4.83
C VAL A 19 -2.97 1.47 -3.86
N SER A 20 -4.00 0.78 -4.37
CA SER A 20 -5.20 0.38 -3.64
C SER A 20 -4.97 -0.73 -2.61
N GLU A 21 -3.84 -1.45 -2.62
CA GLU A 21 -3.55 -2.51 -1.64
C GLU A 21 -2.11 -2.44 -1.12
N ILE A 22 -1.59 -1.25 -0.83
CA ILE A 22 -0.21 -1.12 -0.30
C ILE A 22 -0.09 -1.78 1.08
N CYS A 23 -1.11 -1.65 1.94
CA CYS A 23 -1.19 -2.28 3.26
C CYS A 23 -2.65 -2.42 3.69
N CYS A 24 -3.12 -3.64 3.86
CA CYS A 24 -4.39 -3.97 4.53
C CYS A 24 -4.11 -4.71 5.84
N GLY A 25 -5.05 -4.63 6.78
CA GLY A 25 -4.91 -5.27 8.08
C GLY A 25 -5.68 -4.56 9.19
N LYS A 26 -5.19 -4.65 10.42
CA LYS A 26 -5.85 -4.09 11.61
C LYS A 26 -4.87 -3.45 12.59
N TYR A 27 -5.37 -2.51 13.37
CA TYR A 27 -4.66 -1.96 14.52
C TYR A 27 -5.14 -2.64 15.81
N LEU A 28 -4.18 -3.03 16.64
CA LEU A 28 -4.41 -3.48 18.02
C LEU A 28 -3.77 -2.45 18.95
N GLY A 29 -4.48 -2.00 19.97
CA GLY A 29 -3.93 -1.02 20.89
C GLY A 29 -4.95 -0.53 21.91
N THR A 30 -4.48 0.28 22.85
CA THR A 30 -5.31 0.88 23.89
C THR A 30 -5.62 2.34 23.54
N ILE A 31 -6.90 2.70 23.58
CA ILE A 31 -7.34 4.08 23.49
C ILE A 31 -7.57 4.59 24.92
N ASP A 32 -6.88 5.67 25.27
CA ASP A 32 -7.12 6.40 26.51
C ASP A 32 -8.21 7.46 26.28
N LEU A 33 -9.20 7.44 27.15
CA LEU A 33 -10.37 8.31 27.14
C LEU A 33 -10.43 9.23 28.36
N SER A 34 -9.39 9.25 29.21
CA SER A 34 -9.42 10.01 30.46
C SER A 34 -9.26 11.53 30.28
N GLY A 35 -8.87 11.99 29.09
CA GLY A 35 -8.68 13.41 28.79
C GLY A 35 -9.78 14.00 27.91
N ASP A 36 -9.59 15.25 27.48
CA ASP A 36 -10.57 15.97 26.65
C ASP A 36 -10.83 15.32 25.28
N ARG A 37 -9.87 14.51 24.79
CA ARG A 37 -9.98 13.80 23.52
C ARG A 37 -9.40 12.39 23.63
N PRO A 38 -10.02 11.41 22.95
CA PRO A 38 -9.44 10.08 22.79
C PRO A 38 -8.06 10.15 22.14
N HIS A 39 -7.11 9.41 22.68
CA HIS A 39 -5.80 9.25 22.07
C HIS A 39 -5.31 7.82 22.22
N PHE A 40 -4.48 7.37 21.29
CA PHE A 40 -3.86 6.06 21.39
C PHE A 40 -2.69 6.11 22.38
N ARG A 41 -2.71 5.24 23.39
CA ARG A 41 -1.59 5.06 24.32
C ARG A 41 -0.51 4.17 23.71
N ASP A 42 -0.94 3.11 23.03
CA ASP A 42 -0.12 2.15 22.31
C ASP A 42 -0.86 1.68 21.05
N ARG A 43 -0.10 1.40 19.99
CA ARG A 43 -0.62 0.87 18.72
C ARG A 43 0.36 -0.13 18.12
N ILE A 44 -0.17 -1.29 17.76
CA ILE A 44 0.47 -2.33 16.96
C ILE A 44 -0.32 -2.44 15.67
N ALA A 45 0.35 -2.30 14.54
CA ALA A 45 -0.24 -2.53 13.23
C ALA A 45 0.03 -3.97 12.80
N VAL A 46 -1.02 -4.70 12.45
CA VAL A 46 -0.95 -6.07 11.95
C VAL A 46 -1.36 -6.04 10.49
N PHE A 47 -0.43 -6.37 9.60
CA PHE A 47 -0.64 -6.37 8.15
C PHE A 47 -0.93 -7.78 7.66
N ASP A 48 -1.93 -7.91 6.78
CA ASP A 48 -2.26 -9.18 6.13
C ASP A 48 -1.28 -9.54 5.00
N PRO A 49 -0.73 -8.57 4.22
CA PRO A 49 0.26 -8.88 3.20
C PRO A 49 1.59 -9.41 3.79
N PRO A 50 2.15 -10.50 3.26
CA PRO A 50 3.42 -11.06 3.73
C PRO A 50 4.64 -10.19 3.38
N ARG A 51 4.45 -9.21 2.50
CA ARG A 51 5.49 -8.26 2.08
C ARG A 51 5.01 -6.85 2.44
N VAL A 52 5.71 -6.25 3.38
CA VAL A 52 5.58 -4.82 3.69
C VAL A 52 6.70 -4.07 3.00
N HIS A 53 6.40 -2.90 2.45
CA HIS A 53 7.44 -2.00 1.98
C HIS A 53 8.23 -1.51 3.20
N THR A 54 9.49 -1.92 3.32
CA THR A 54 10.33 -1.53 4.47
C THR A 54 10.75 -0.06 4.41
N LEU A 55 10.61 0.57 3.24
CA LEU A 55 10.75 2.01 3.02
C LEU A 55 9.40 2.75 3.15
N MET A 56 8.55 2.37 4.10
CA MET A 56 7.38 3.20 4.42
C MET A 56 7.85 4.52 5.04
N VAL A 57 8.03 5.53 4.19
CA VAL A 57 8.41 6.89 4.57
C VAL A 57 7.26 7.61 5.30
N ILE A 58 6.03 7.09 5.18
CA ILE A 58 4.82 7.67 5.74
C ILE A 58 4.21 6.64 6.70
N PRO A 59 3.81 7.02 7.93
CA PRO A 59 3.00 6.17 8.79
C PRO A 59 1.75 5.70 8.03
N ILE A 60 1.37 4.43 8.21
CA ILE A 60 0.12 3.89 7.64
C ILE A 60 -1.10 4.55 8.27
#